data_AF-A0A918YMT8-F1
#
_entry.id   AF-A0A918YMT8-F1
#
_cell.length_a   1.000
_cell.length_b   1.000
_cell.length_c   1.000
_cell.angle_alpha   90.00
_cell.angle_beta   90.00
_cell.angle_gamma   90.00
#
_symmetry.space_group_name_H-M   'P 1'
#
loop_
_entity.id
_entity.type
_entity.pdbx_description
1 polymer ?
#
loop_
_entity_poly.entity_id
_entity_poly.type
_entity_poly.pdbx_seq_one_letter_code
_entity_poly.pdbx_strand_id
1 'polypeptide(L)'
;MSTASAVSTTYLELSQEGGGAHKFYEVTVDGLVVTVRYGRIGAAGQVQTTSFPTVEKARAAAAKKVGEKVRKGYAPAVQGRRAPRAVTRRQVASAPSTARAVAPVLWRFRTGSAAFGIHVDDEHCWVGNQAGDVYTLGHDGAVLARFSLPDGVKCLVADDFWIYAGCDDGKVYDLSSKLPFAAYDIAADVDIFWLDIHEGILNVSDRDGRLTVIDHEDEHQWARRSQGEHAWMVRADDRAVYHGHHRGVTAYAPDGGGELWHTATRGSVLFGWQEDDAVYAGTGHRVVQRLSKATGSIEATYSCDSPVYSCATSPGGRFVFAGDSASSVYCFDRHGTRLWKLGTGGGSALSMQYRDERLYLVTTEGSLVCVDASESAITAAQQGTVPVARDVKLAAALPTYAPATAVAEVSTVAQAPAGAVVVECVQESGRLRVHVVSEGYDTSWNVQFPRAIRQPGARYVVDALHPASGGFYRVRGDIRRLL
;
A
#
# COMPACT_ATOMS: atom_id res chain seq x y z
N MET A 1 38.37 -27.69 -27.59
CA MET A 1 36.92 -27.59 -27.83
C MET A 1 36.29 -27.06 -26.55
N SER A 2 35.85 -25.81 -26.54
CA SER A 2 35.20 -25.20 -25.38
C SER A 2 33.83 -25.86 -25.20
N THR A 3 33.68 -26.70 -24.20
CA THR A 3 32.38 -27.24 -23.80
C THR A 3 31.56 -26.09 -23.27
N ALA A 4 30.61 -25.60 -24.08
CA ALA A 4 29.59 -24.69 -23.63
C ALA A 4 28.94 -25.29 -22.37
N SER A 5 29.12 -24.63 -21.22
CA SER A 5 28.47 -24.98 -19.98
C SER A 5 26.96 -24.90 -20.21
N ALA A 6 26.28 -26.04 -20.32
CA ALA A 6 24.84 -26.07 -20.46
C ALA A 6 24.20 -25.51 -19.18
N VAL A 7 23.55 -24.35 -19.31
CA VAL A 7 22.73 -23.77 -18.24
C VAL A 7 21.62 -24.75 -17.89
N SER A 8 21.47 -25.09 -16.61
CA SER A 8 20.40 -25.96 -16.14
C SER A 8 19.45 -25.21 -15.21
N THR A 9 18.14 -25.40 -15.41
CA THR A 9 17.11 -24.77 -14.58
C THR A 9 16.16 -25.83 -14.03
N THR A 10 15.91 -25.78 -12.73
CA THR A 10 14.89 -26.60 -12.05
C THR A 10 13.81 -25.68 -11.50
N TYR A 11 12.58 -25.83 -11.98
CA TYR A 11 11.42 -25.04 -11.55
C TYR A 11 10.45 -25.92 -10.75
N LEU A 12 10.11 -25.47 -9.55
CA LEU A 12 9.23 -26.16 -8.61
C LEU A 12 8.08 -25.25 -8.19
N GLU A 13 6.92 -25.84 -7.91
CA GLU A 13 5.76 -25.15 -7.34
C GLU A 13 5.25 -25.86 -6.08
N LEU A 14 4.72 -25.07 -5.14
CA LEU A 14 3.95 -25.55 -4.00
C LEU A 14 2.61 -24.82 -3.99
N SER A 15 1.51 -25.57 -4.09
CA SER A 15 0.14 -25.05 -4.00
C SER A 15 -0.68 -25.93 -3.05
N GLN A 16 -1.16 -25.34 -1.96
CA GLN A 16 -2.05 -25.99 -0.99
C GLN A 16 -3.50 -25.58 -1.24
N GLU A 17 -4.42 -26.52 -1.08
CA GLU A 17 -5.87 -26.25 -1.09
C GLU A 17 -6.29 -25.42 0.13
N GLY A 18 -7.40 -24.69 0.04
CA GLY A 18 -7.94 -23.92 1.17
C GLY A 18 -7.17 -22.65 1.53
N GLY A 19 -6.47 -22.04 0.57
CA GLY A 19 -5.85 -20.73 0.78
C GLY A 19 -4.42 -20.77 1.36
N GLY A 20 -3.77 -21.93 1.53
CA GLY A 20 -2.39 -22.04 2.05
C GLY A 20 -1.26 -21.53 1.11
N ALA A 21 -0.09 -22.16 1.12
CA ALA A 21 1.02 -21.76 0.24
C ALA A 21 0.64 -21.81 -1.26
N HIS A 22 1.05 -20.82 -2.05
CA HIS A 22 0.92 -20.81 -3.51
C HIS A 22 2.09 -20.04 -4.15
N LYS A 23 3.20 -20.75 -4.31
CA LYS A 23 4.51 -20.15 -4.60
C LYS A 23 5.36 -21.03 -5.51
N PHE A 24 6.28 -20.40 -6.23
CA PHE A 24 7.28 -21.08 -7.02
C PHE A 24 8.67 -20.94 -6.41
N TYR A 25 9.55 -21.85 -6.81
CA TYR A 25 10.97 -21.81 -6.50
C TYR A 25 11.75 -22.37 -7.69
N GLU A 26 12.67 -21.58 -8.20
CA GLU A 26 13.48 -21.87 -9.36
C GLU A 26 14.96 -21.82 -8.97
N VAL A 27 15.72 -22.78 -9.46
CA VAL A 27 17.17 -22.82 -9.30
C VAL A 27 17.80 -22.99 -10.67
N THR A 28 18.60 -22.02 -11.07
CA THR A 28 19.39 -22.02 -12.31
C THR A 28 20.87 -22.14 -11.97
N VAL A 29 21.59 -23.01 -12.68
CA VAL A 29 23.04 -23.16 -12.59
C VAL A 29 23.63 -22.77 -13.94
N ASP A 30 24.46 -21.73 -13.94
CA ASP A 30 25.25 -21.28 -15.09
C ASP A 30 26.73 -21.27 -14.71
N GLY A 31 27.44 -22.34 -15.08
CA GLY A 31 28.85 -22.53 -14.75
C GLY A 31 29.10 -22.53 -13.23
N LEU A 32 29.72 -21.45 -12.75
CA LEU A 32 30.08 -21.24 -11.35
C LEU A 32 28.97 -20.54 -10.54
N VAL A 33 27.93 -20.08 -11.21
CA VAL A 33 26.89 -19.23 -10.64
C VAL A 33 25.62 -20.04 -10.42
N VAL A 34 25.08 -19.95 -9.21
CA VAL A 34 23.72 -20.44 -8.90
C VAL A 34 22.83 -19.24 -8.70
N THR A 35 21.77 -19.17 -9.48
CA THR A 35 20.70 -18.19 -9.35
C THR A 35 19.46 -18.88 -8.80
N VAL A 36 18.91 -18.35 -7.72
CA VAL A 36 17.65 -18.79 -7.13
C VAL A 36 16.61 -17.71 -7.38
N ARG A 37 15.47 -18.08 -7.96
CA ARG A 37 14.32 -17.18 -8.11
C ARG A 37 13.11 -17.75 -7.38
N TYR A 38 12.40 -16.94 -6.60
CA TYR A 38 11.24 -17.43 -5.83
C TYR A 38 10.19 -16.35 -5.60
N GLY A 39 8.94 -16.74 -5.49
CA GLY A 39 7.84 -15.79 -5.28
C GLY A 39 6.47 -16.44 -5.42
N ARG A 40 5.44 -15.59 -5.51
CA ARG A 40 4.07 -16.01 -5.85
C ARG A 40 4.04 -16.53 -7.29
N ILE A 41 3.28 -17.60 -7.53
CA ILE A 41 3.10 -18.13 -8.90
C ILE A 41 2.46 -17.04 -9.76
N GLY A 42 3.05 -16.77 -10.92
CA GLY A 42 2.65 -15.67 -11.82
C GLY A 42 3.43 -14.38 -11.68
N ALA A 43 4.09 -14.16 -10.55
CA ALA A 43 4.92 -12.98 -10.33
C ALA A 43 6.36 -13.19 -10.86
N ALA A 44 7.09 -12.09 -11.07
CA ALA A 44 8.51 -12.13 -11.42
C ALA A 44 9.34 -12.86 -10.34
N GLY A 45 9.00 -12.61 -9.07
CA GLY A 45 9.69 -13.15 -7.89
C GLY A 45 10.98 -12.42 -7.56
N GLN A 46 11.57 -12.78 -6.42
CA GLN A 46 12.86 -12.29 -5.96
C GLN A 46 13.99 -13.17 -6.51
N VAL A 47 15.14 -12.56 -6.81
CA VAL A 47 16.32 -13.24 -7.36
C VAL A 47 17.48 -13.14 -6.37
N GLN A 48 18.19 -14.24 -6.16
CA GLN A 48 19.44 -14.29 -5.41
C GLN A 48 20.49 -15.02 -6.24
N THR A 49 21.69 -14.46 -6.32
CA THR A 49 22.80 -15.04 -7.08
C THR A 49 23.99 -15.31 -6.16
N THR A 50 24.53 -16.53 -6.23
CA THR A 50 25.73 -16.93 -5.48
C THR A 50 26.74 -17.53 -6.44
N SER A 51 27.99 -17.06 -6.35
CA SER A 51 29.12 -17.63 -7.10
C SER A 51 29.85 -18.65 -6.24
N PHE A 52 30.33 -19.73 -6.88
CA PHE A 52 31.06 -20.82 -6.25
C PHE A 52 32.43 -21.00 -6.88
N PRO A 53 33.42 -21.52 -6.14
CA PRO A 53 34.78 -21.66 -6.67
C PRO A 53 34.92 -22.78 -7.71
N THR A 54 33.96 -23.72 -7.79
CA THR A 54 33.93 -24.78 -8.81
C THR A 54 32.51 -25.10 -9.27
N VAL A 55 32.39 -25.65 -10.47
CA VAL A 55 31.10 -26.06 -11.07
C VAL A 55 30.45 -27.16 -10.24
N GLU A 56 31.23 -28.09 -9.68
CA GLU A 56 30.74 -29.17 -8.82
C GLU A 56 30.12 -28.61 -7.54
N LYS A 57 30.74 -27.59 -6.93
CA LYS A 57 30.19 -26.92 -5.75
C LYS A 57 28.91 -26.15 -6.08
N ALA A 58 28.85 -25.48 -7.22
CA ALA A 58 27.63 -24.82 -7.70
C ALA A 58 26.48 -25.83 -7.87
N ARG A 59 26.75 -26.95 -8.56
CA ARG A 59 25.76 -28.03 -8.76
C ARG A 59 25.32 -28.68 -7.45
N ALA A 60 26.25 -28.95 -6.52
CA ALA A 60 25.92 -29.51 -5.21
C ALA A 60 25.08 -28.54 -4.37
N ALA A 61 25.38 -27.25 -4.40
CA ALA A 61 24.59 -26.22 -3.72
C ALA A 61 23.18 -26.12 -4.31
N ALA A 62 23.06 -26.12 -5.64
CA ALA A 62 21.77 -26.12 -6.33
C ALA A 62 20.93 -27.37 -5.97
N ALA A 63 21.52 -28.57 -6.02
CA ALA A 63 20.86 -29.82 -5.65
C ALA A 63 20.40 -29.80 -4.18
N LYS A 64 21.20 -29.24 -3.28
CA LYS A 64 20.81 -29.05 -1.87
C LYS A 64 19.58 -28.14 -1.74
N LYS A 65 19.57 -26.99 -2.42
CA LYS A 65 18.43 -26.05 -2.42
C LYS A 65 17.15 -26.68 -2.97
N VAL A 66 17.26 -27.42 -4.08
CA VAL A 66 16.13 -28.18 -4.66
C VAL A 66 15.63 -29.22 -3.66
N GLY A 67 16.51 -30.05 -3.10
CA GLY A 67 16.14 -31.10 -2.14
C GLY A 67 15.50 -30.56 -0.86
N GLU A 68 15.94 -29.40 -0.36
CA GLU A 68 15.30 -28.69 0.76
C GLU A 68 13.86 -28.28 0.45
N LYS A 69 13.57 -27.83 -0.76
CA LYS A 69 12.22 -27.40 -1.17
C LYS A 69 11.32 -28.60 -1.45
N VAL A 70 11.84 -29.65 -2.08
CA VAL A 70 11.09 -30.90 -2.28
C VAL A 70 10.65 -31.50 -0.93
N ARG A 71 11.53 -31.51 0.09
CA ARG A 71 11.18 -31.93 1.46
C ARG A 71 10.09 -31.06 2.10
N LYS A 72 9.91 -29.82 1.65
CA LYS A 72 8.84 -28.90 2.06
C LYS A 72 7.57 -29.02 1.21
N GLY A 73 7.48 -30.05 0.36
CA GLY A 73 6.31 -30.36 -0.46
C GLY A 73 6.27 -29.68 -1.83
N TYR A 74 7.34 -29.01 -2.25
CA TYR A 74 7.40 -28.47 -3.61
C TYR A 74 7.54 -29.61 -4.63
N ALA A 75 6.82 -29.50 -5.74
CA ALA A 75 6.85 -30.48 -6.82
C ALA A 75 7.37 -29.85 -8.12
N PRO A 76 8.03 -30.62 -9.00
CA PRO A 76 8.36 -30.17 -10.35
C PRO A 76 7.12 -29.65 -11.08
N ALA A 77 7.28 -28.51 -11.76
CA ALA A 77 6.19 -27.86 -12.50
C ALA A 77 6.70 -27.24 -13.80
N VAL A 78 5.78 -26.81 -14.65
CA VAL A 78 6.08 -26.04 -15.86
C VAL A 78 5.60 -24.62 -15.63
N GLN A 79 6.52 -23.65 -15.70
CA GLN A 79 6.20 -22.24 -15.52
C GLN A 79 5.05 -21.82 -16.47
N GLY A 80 4.08 -21.09 -15.91
CA GLY A 80 2.91 -20.60 -16.65
C GLY A 80 1.78 -21.61 -16.82
N ARG A 81 1.95 -22.90 -16.47
CA ARG A 81 0.83 -23.86 -16.50
C ARG A 81 -0.15 -23.69 -15.35
N ARG A 82 0.34 -23.37 -14.15
CA ARG A 82 -0.52 -23.10 -13.00
C ARG A 82 -0.90 -21.63 -13.00
N ALA A 83 -2.19 -21.36 -12.92
CA ALA A 83 -2.69 -20.00 -12.82
C ALA A 83 -2.22 -19.34 -11.50
N PRO A 84 -1.92 -18.03 -11.51
CA PRO A 84 -1.76 -17.25 -10.29
C PRO A 84 -3.01 -17.36 -9.41
N ARG A 85 -2.87 -17.03 -8.12
CA ARG A 85 -4.05 -16.83 -7.28
C ARG A 85 -4.89 -15.69 -7.82
N ALA A 86 -6.21 -15.88 -7.79
CA ALA A 86 -7.14 -14.83 -8.12
C ALA A 86 -6.97 -13.69 -7.12
N VAL A 87 -6.56 -12.52 -7.61
CA VAL A 87 -6.55 -11.31 -6.82
C VAL A 87 -7.96 -10.74 -6.81
N THR A 88 -8.48 -10.49 -5.61
CA THR A 88 -9.82 -9.92 -5.50
C THR A 88 -9.75 -8.43 -5.73
N ARG A 89 -10.41 -8.00 -6.80
CA ARG A 89 -10.71 -6.59 -7.04
C ARG A 89 -12.15 -6.36 -6.66
N ARG A 90 -12.40 -5.28 -5.92
CA ARG A 90 -13.75 -4.86 -5.57
C ARG A 90 -14.52 -4.60 -6.86
N GLN A 91 -15.61 -5.33 -7.07
CA GLN A 91 -16.57 -4.97 -8.12
C GLN A 91 -17.34 -3.75 -7.64
N VAL A 92 -17.24 -2.65 -8.37
CA VAL A 92 -17.89 -1.39 -8.03
C VAL A 92 -18.96 -1.11 -9.08
N ALA A 93 -20.23 -1.15 -8.66
CA ALA A 93 -21.33 -0.66 -9.47
C ALA A 93 -21.43 0.86 -9.32
N SER A 94 -21.57 1.59 -10.42
CA SER A 94 -21.75 3.04 -10.39
C SER A 94 -23.02 3.42 -11.14
N ALA A 95 -23.92 4.14 -10.46
CA ALA A 95 -25.10 4.75 -11.06
C ALA A 95 -24.89 6.26 -11.23
N PRO A 96 -25.59 6.92 -12.17
CA PRO A 96 -25.61 8.37 -12.28
C PRO A 96 -26.19 9.04 -11.02
N SER A 97 -25.78 10.28 -10.77
CA SER A 97 -26.31 11.07 -9.66
C SER A 97 -27.74 11.53 -9.87
N THR A 98 -28.49 11.53 -8.78
CA THR A 98 -29.82 12.17 -8.68
C THR A 98 -29.75 13.58 -8.09
N ALA A 99 -28.56 14.10 -7.81
CA ALA A 99 -28.39 15.49 -7.36
C ALA A 99 -28.79 16.47 -8.47
N ARG A 100 -29.37 17.61 -8.08
CA ARG A 100 -29.76 18.68 -9.02
C ARG A 100 -28.59 19.53 -9.49
N ALA A 101 -27.51 19.54 -8.72
CA ALA A 101 -26.29 20.30 -8.98
C ALA A 101 -25.09 19.35 -9.04
N VAL A 102 -24.04 19.77 -9.74
CA VAL A 102 -22.78 19.03 -9.90
C VAL A 102 -21.67 19.72 -9.12
N ALA A 103 -20.64 18.98 -8.73
CA ALA A 103 -19.52 19.48 -7.96
C ALA A 103 -18.71 20.51 -8.78
N PRO A 104 -18.22 21.59 -8.15
CA PRO A 104 -17.34 22.57 -8.80
C PRO A 104 -15.93 22.00 -8.98
N VAL A 105 -15.76 21.20 -10.04
CA VAL A 105 -14.49 20.56 -10.37
C VAL A 105 -13.52 21.56 -10.98
N LEU A 106 -12.36 21.75 -10.34
CA LEU A 106 -11.28 22.62 -10.83
C LEU A 106 -10.48 21.94 -11.93
N TRP A 107 -10.08 20.68 -11.70
CA TRP A 107 -9.30 19.91 -12.66
C TRP A 107 -9.55 18.40 -12.52
N ARG A 108 -9.23 17.67 -13.59
CA ARG A 108 -9.34 16.20 -13.66
C ARG A 108 -8.11 15.61 -14.34
N PHE A 109 -7.54 14.60 -13.73
CA PHE A 109 -6.46 13.79 -14.30
C PHE A 109 -6.94 12.35 -14.49
N ARG A 110 -7.01 11.89 -15.76
CA ARG A 110 -7.37 10.49 -16.09
C ARG A 110 -6.11 9.64 -16.06
N THR A 111 -6.08 8.65 -15.17
CA THR A 111 -4.90 7.80 -14.96
C THR A 111 -4.74 6.69 -16.01
N GLY A 112 -5.74 6.48 -16.87
CA GLY A 112 -5.74 5.45 -17.93
C GLY A 112 -6.18 4.04 -17.48
N SER A 113 -6.41 3.83 -16.18
CA SER A 113 -6.92 2.58 -15.61
C SER A 113 -7.78 2.88 -14.38
N ALA A 114 -8.55 1.91 -13.88
CA ALA A 114 -9.31 2.07 -12.64
C ALA A 114 -8.36 2.42 -11.49
N ALA A 115 -8.71 3.40 -10.66
CA ALA A 115 -7.89 3.88 -9.57
C ALA A 115 -8.65 3.77 -8.24
N PHE A 116 -7.90 3.53 -7.16
CA PHE A 116 -8.45 3.36 -5.81
C PHE A 116 -7.61 4.10 -4.76
N GLY A 117 -6.28 3.99 -4.87
CA GLY A 117 -5.35 4.63 -3.95
C GLY A 117 -5.28 6.14 -4.16
N ILE A 118 -5.41 6.89 -3.07
CA ILE A 118 -5.21 8.34 -3.01
C ILE A 118 -4.48 8.68 -1.72
N HIS A 119 -3.58 9.65 -1.80
CA HIS A 119 -3.00 10.33 -0.65
C HIS A 119 -2.77 11.79 -1.00
N VAL A 120 -3.07 12.72 -0.09
CA VAL A 120 -2.92 14.16 -0.29
C VAL A 120 -2.18 14.71 0.92
N ASP A 121 -0.96 15.17 0.70
CA ASP A 121 -0.09 15.75 1.72
C ASP A 121 0.01 17.28 1.54
N ASP A 122 0.97 17.91 2.20
CA ASP A 122 1.22 19.35 2.10
C ASP A 122 1.69 19.81 0.72
N GLU A 123 2.38 18.94 -0.02
CA GLU A 123 3.06 19.26 -1.26
C GLU A 123 2.38 18.64 -2.49
N HIS A 124 1.77 17.46 -2.32
CA HIS A 124 1.39 16.58 -3.41
C HIS A 124 0.01 15.95 -3.24
N CYS A 125 -0.58 15.64 -4.39
CA CYS A 125 -1.69 14.71 -4.54
C CYS A 125 -1.18 13.45 -5.24
N TRP A 126 -1.45 12.29 -4.67
CA TRP A 126 -1.05 10.99 -5.18
C TRP A 126 -2.25 10.20 -5.66
N VAL A 127 -2.11 9.45 -6.75
CA VAL A 127 -3.13 8.51 -7.22
C VAL A 127 -2.50 7.23 -7.77
N GLY A 128 -2.96 6.08 -7.28
CA GLY A 128 -2.54 4.74 -7.72
C GLY A 128 -3.64 4.02 -8.50
N ASN A 129 -3.26 3.40 -9.63
CA ASN A 129 -4.19 2.70 -10.53
C ASN A 129 -3.91 1.19 -10.66
N GLN A 130 -4.88 0.46 -11.21
CA GLN A 130 -4.83 -0.99 -11.38
C GLN A 130 -3.91 -1.48 -12.51
N ALA A 131 -3.26 -0.57 -13.23
CA ALA A 131 -2.21 -0.89 -14.20
C ALA A 131 -0.80 -0.87 -13.56
N GLY A 132 -0.71 -0.54 -12.27
CA GLY A 132 0.57 -0.46 -11.55
C GLY A 132 1.19 0.93 -11.56
N ASP A 133 0.49 1.95 -12.07
CA ASP A 133 1.00 3.31 -12.02
C ASP A 133 0.60 4.00 -10.72
N VAL A 134 1.54 4.75 -10.15
CA VAL A 134 1.26 5.81 -9.18
C VAL A 134 1.72 7.15 -9.76
N TYR A 135 0.88 8.17 -9.69
CA TYR A 135 1.21 9.52 -10.16
C TYR A 135 1.25 10.48 -8.98
N THR A 136 2.24 11.38 -8.98
CA THR A 136 2.24 12.56 -8.12
C THR A 136 1.82 13.78 -8.92
N LEU A 137 1.01 14.62 -8.31
CA LEU A 137 0.53 15.87 -8.87
C LEU A 137 0.71 16.99 -7.84
N GLY A 138 0.95 18.22 -8.31
CA GLY A 138 0.74 19.39 -7.47
C GLY A 138 -0.75 19.59 -7.18
N HIS A 139 -1.08 20.36 -6.14
CA HIS A 139 -2.47 20.72 -5.81
C HIS A 139 -3.19 21.48 -6.94
N ASP A 140 -2.42 22.13 -7.82
CA ASP A 140 -2.95 22.77 -9.03
C ASP A 140 -3.34 21.76 -10.13
N GLY A 141 -2.91 20.50 -10.01
CA GLY A 141 -3.12 19.42 -10.96
C GLY A 141 -1.97 19.21 -11.95
N ALA A 142 -0.83 19.87 -11.81
CA ALA A 142 0.35 19.58 -12.63
C ALA A 142 0.90 18.18 -12.29
N VAL A 143 1.09 17.30 -13.27
CA VAL A 143 1.69 15.97 -13.02
C VAL A 143 3.20 16.09 -12.89
N LEU A 144 3.76 15.60 -11.79
CA LEU A 144 5.15 15.81 -11.38
C LEU A 144 6.03 14.58 -11.59
N ALA A 145 5.53 13.39 -11.24
CA ALA A 145 6.23 12.13 -11.48
C ALA A 145 5.27 10.95 -11.66
N ARG A 146 5.83 9.85 -12.17
CA ARG A 146 5.19 8.53 -12.26
C ARG A 146 6.06 7.49 -11.56
N PHE A 147 5.42 6.56 -10.88
CA PHE A 147 6.02 5.34 -10.38
C PHE A 147 5.39 4.16 -11.12
N SER A 148 6.21 3.27 -11.68
CA SER A 148 5.78 2.09 -12.41
C SER A 148 6.03 0.85 -11.54
N LEU A 149 4.98 0.38 -10.87
CA LEU A 149 5.01 -0.80 -10.03
C LEU A 149 4.67 -2.06 -10.85
N PRO A 150 5.08 -3.26 -10.40
CA PRO A 150 4.96 -4.48 -11.22
C PRO A 150 3.53 -4.99 -11.45
N ASP A 151 2.57 -4.57 -10.62
CA ASP A 151 1.17 -5.00 -10.70
C ASP A 151 0.24 -3.90 -10.14
N GLY A 152 -1.07 -4.10 -10.27
CA GLY A 152 -2.09 -3.11 -9.93
C GLY A 152 -2.02 -2.59 -8.49
N VAL A 153 -2.15 -1.28 -8.34
CA VAL A 153 -2.16 -0.59 -7.04
C VAL A 153 -3.55 -0.66 -6.42
N LYS A 154 -3.62 -1.21 -5.20
CA LYS A 154 -4.86 -1.33 -4.42
C LYS A 154 -5.15 -0.09 -3.60
N CYS A 155 -4.12 0.49 -2.99
CA CYS A 155 -4.24 1.59 -2.04
C CYS A 155 -2.91 2.34 -1.93
N LEU A 156 -3.02 3.57 -1.46
CA LEU A 156 -1.89 4.38 -1.00
C LEU A 156 -2.11 4.69 0.46
N VAL A 157 -1.09 4.50 1.28
CA VAL A 157 -1.11 4.87 2.70
C VAL A 157 0.14 5.66 3.03
N ALA A 158 0.01 6.54 4.02
CA ALA A 158 1.13 7.31 4.53
C ALA A 158 1.29 7.05 6.02
N ASP A 159 2.53 7.11 6.46
CA ASP A 159 2.92 7.06 7.85
C ASP A 159 3.92 8.21 8.02
N ASP A 160 3.45 9.39 8.41
CA ASP A 160 4.22 10.64 8.35
C ASP A 160 4.85 10.90 6.96
N PHE A 161 6.18 10.96 6.86
CA PHE A 161 6.91 11.18 5.61
C PHE A 161 6.79 10.03 4.61
N TRP A 162 6.55 8.80 5.08
CA TRP A 162 6.67 7.62 4.22
C TRP A 162 5.38 7.34 3.47
N ILE A 163 5.47 7.22 2.15
CA ILE A 163 4.35 6.90 1.27
C ILE A 163 4.49 5.47 0.78
N TYR A 164 3.45 4.66 0.98
CA TYR A 164 3.44 3.26 0.61
C TYR A 164 2.32 2.92 -0.39
N ALA A 165 2.61 2.02 -1.32
CA ALA A 165 1.65 1.47 -2.26
C ALA A 165 1.49 -0.04 -2.08
N GLY A 166 0.28 -0.48 -1.72
CA GLY A 166 -0.08 -1.89 -1.74
C GLY A 166 -0.37 -2.38 -3.15
N CYS A 167 0.31 -3.44 -3.58
CA CYS A 167 0.19 -3.97 -4.94
C CYS A 167 -0.40 -5.39 -4.98
N ASP A 168 -1.06 -5.69 -6.11
CA ASP A 168 -1.69 -6.99 -6.40
C ASP A 168 -0.67 -8.16 -6.41
N ASP A 169 0.63 -7.87 -6.61
CA ASP A 169 1.72 -8.84 -6.51
C ASP A 169 2.04 -9.30 -5.07
N GLY A 170 1.37 -8.71 -4.07
CA GLY A 170 1.56 -9.02 -2.66
C GLY A 170 2.58 -8.18 -1.92
N LYS A 171 3.21 -7.22 -2.60
CA LYS A 171 4.21 -6.35 -1.99
C LYS A 171 3.60 -5.02 -1.60
N VAL A 172 4.22 -4.41 -0.59
CA VAL A 172 3.99 -3.01 -0.26
C VAL A 172 5.27 -2.26 -0.57
N TYR A 173 5.18 -1.33 -1.52
CA TYR A 173 6.30 -0.55 -2.01
C TYR A 173 6.39 0.77 -1.28
N ASP A 174 7.58 1.10 -0.78
CA ASP A 174 7.92 2.45 -0.31
C ASP A 174 8.21 3.33 -1.54
N LEU A 175 7.53 4.47 -1.62
CA LEU A 175 7.60 5.45 -2.72
C LEU A 175 8.20 6.79 -2.27
N SER A 176 8.76 6.86 -1.05
CA SER A 176 9.15 8.10 -0.38
C SER A 176 10.45 8.69 -0.94
N SER A 177 11.12 7.99 -1.86
CA SER A 177 12.32 8.46 -2.55
C SER A 177 12.23 8.17 -4.05
N LYS A 178 13.21 8.67 -4.81
CA LYS A 178 13.32 8.42 -6.25
C LYS A 178 13.69 6.97 -6.60
N LEU A 179 14.06 6.16 -5.60
CA LEU A 179 14.32 4.74 -5.75
C LEU A 179 13.31 3.95 -4.91
N PRO A 180 12.12 3.65 -5.46
CA PRO A 180 11.14 2.83 -4.78
C PRO A 180 11.68 1.44 -4.47
N PHE A 181 11.11 0.79 -3.45
CA PHE A 181 11.49 -0.58 -3.12
C PHE A 181 10.39 -1.32 -2.39
N ALA A 182 10.42 -2.65 -2.42
CA ALA A 182 9.51 -3.47 -1.63
C ALA A 182 9.91 -3.41 -0.15
N ALA A 183 9.11 -2.75 0.68
CA ALA A 183 9.29 -2.67 2.13
C ALA A 183 8.74 -3.92 2.83
N TYR A 184 7.62 -4.45 2.34
CA TYR A 184 6.95 -5.64 2.90
C TYR A 184 6.58 -6.65 1.80
N ASP A 185 6.55 -7.94 2.16
CA ASP A 185 6.15 -9.06 1.29
C ASP A 185 5.07 -9.88 2.00
N ILE A 186 3.81 -9.57 1.67
CA ILE A 186 2.66 -10.19 2.31
C ILE A 186 2.57 -11.65 1.86
N ALA A 187 2.31 -12.55 2.82
CA ALA A 187 2.22 -13.98 2.54
C ALA A 187 1.16 -14.29 1.46
N ALA A 188 1.46 -15.28 0.61
CA ALA A 188 0.63 -15.63 -0.56
C ALA A 188 -0.78 -16.16 -0.20
N ASP A 189 -0.98 -16.53 1.08
CA ASP A 189 -2.27 -16.92 1.67
C ASP A 189 -3.22 -15.76 1.96
N VAL A 190 -2.72 -14.52 1.94
CA VAL A 190 -3.51 -13.34 2.28
C VAL A 190 -4.09 -12.70 1.01
N ASP A 191 -5.42 -12.69 0.90
CA ASP A 191 -6.16 -11.97 -0.14
C ASP A 191 -6.48 -10.54 0.32
N ILE A 192 -5.53 -9.64 0.05
CA ILE A 192 -5.47 -8.28 0.58
C ILE A 192 -6.68 -7.45 0.13
N PHE A 193 -7.46 -6.95 1.10
CA PHE A 193 -8.57 -6.02 0.86
C PHE A 193 -8.18 -4.58 1.21
N TRP A 194 -7.50 -4.38 2.33
CA TRP A 194 -7.01 -3.07 2.76
C TRP A 194 -5.72 -3.20 3.57
N LEU A 195 -4.97 -2.11 3.68
CA LEU A 195 -3.80 -2.02 4.57
C LEU A 195 -3.70 -0.62 5.19
N ASP A 196 -2.98 -0.54 6.30
CA ASP A 196 -2.56 0.71 6.95
C ASP A 196 -1.19 0.49 7.60
N ILE A 197 -0.38 1.54 7.68
CA ILE A 197 0.94 1.49 8.33
C ILE A 197 0.96 2.57 9.40
N HIS A 198 1.40 2.20 10.60
CA HIS A 198 1.61 3.12 11.71
C HIS A 198 2.93 2.79 12.36
N GLU A 199 3.82 3.78 12.49
CA GLU A 199 5.15 3.60 13.09
C GLU A 199 5.96 2.44 12.45
N GLY A 200 5.85 2.30 11.12
CA GLY A 200 6.51 1.22 10.35
C GLY A 200 5.95 -0.19 10.60
N ILE A 201 4.81 -0.33 11.28
CA ILE A 201 4.09 -1.59 11.47
C ILE A 201 2.97 -1.69 10.44
N LEU A 202 3.02 -2.72 9.60
CA LEU A 202 2.03 -2.97 8.55
C LEU A 202 0.86 -3.79 9.09
N ASN A 203 -0.34 -3.28 8.90
CA ASN A 203 -1.60 -3.93 9.22
C ASN A 203 -2.35 -4.26 7.94
N VAL A 204 -2.73 -5.53 7.76
CA VAL A 204 -3.37 -6.02 6.54
C VAL A 204 -4.70 -6.69 6.87
N SER A 205 -5.79 -6.23 6.25
CA SER A 205 -7.08 -6.89 6.31
C SER A 205 -7.35 -7.67 5.03
N ASP A 206 -7.99 -8.83 5.16
CA ASP A 206 -8.27 -9.72 4.04
C ASP A 206 -9.76 -10.06 3.85
N ARG A 207 -10.04 -10.79 2.77
CA ARG A 207 -11.37 -11.29 2.42
C ARG A 207 -12.03 -12.06 3.56
N ASP A 208 -11.28 -12.88 4.27
CA ASP A 208 -11.81 -13.78 5.30
C ASP A 208 -11.95 -13.08 6.66
N GLY A 209 -11.75 -11.76 6.67
CA GLY A 209 -11.77 -10.90 7.83
C GLY A 209 -10.68 -11.26 8.83
N ARG A 210 -9.54 -11.75 8.35
CA ARG A 210 -8.31 -11.86 9.13
C ARG A 210 -7.55 -10.54 9.03
N LEU A 211 -7.08 -10.10 10.20
CA LEU A 211 -6.14 -9.01 10.39
C LEU A 211 -4.77 -9.62 10.63
N THR A 212 -3.78 -9.26 9.82
CA THR A 212 -2.39 -9.69 9.94
C THR A 212 -1.49 -8.49 10.19
N VAL A 213 -0.61 -8.60 11.17
CA VAL A 213 0.32 -7.53 11.57
C VAL A 213 1.76 -7.98 11.35
N ILE A 214 2.52 -7.11 10.69
CA ILE A 214 3.88 -7.38 10.19
C ILE A 214 4.78 -6.21 10.61
N ASP A 215 5.94 -6.50 11.18
CA ASP A 215 6.88 -5.46 11.60
C ASP A 215 7.73 -4.89 10.45
N HIS A 216 8.56 -3.91 10.79
CA HIS A 216 9.46 -3.20 9.88
C HIS A 216 10.50 -4.10 9.18
N GLU A 217 10.78 -5.29 9.72
CA GLU A 217 11.66 -6.29 9.10
C GLU A 217 10.88 -7.33 8.26
N ASP A 218 9.57 -7.11 8.03
CA ASP A 218 8.61 -8.02 7.38
C ASP A 218 8.46 -9.34 8.11
N GLU A 219 8.51 -9.27 9.43
CA GLU A 219 8.28 -10.42 10.29
C GLU A 219 6.86 -10.39 10.81
N HIS A 220 6.14 -11.48 10.57
CA HIS A 220 4.80 -11.67 11.10
C HIS A 220 4.83 -11.58 12.63
N GLN A 221 4.09 -10.63 13.18
CA GLN A 221 3.91 -10.46 14.61
C GLN A 221 2.76 -11.34 15.09
N TRP A 222 1.56 -11.10 14.55
CA TRP A 222 0.36 -11.83 14.91
C TRP A 222 -0.67 -11.79 13.78
N ALA A 223 -1.64 -12.71 13.84
CA ALA A 223 -2.84 -12.65 13.01
C ALA A 223 -4.07 -13.06 13.81
N ARG A 224 -5.21 -12.44 13.51
CA ARG A 224 -6.48 -12.71 14.20
C ARG A 224 -7.64 -12.68 13.22
N ARG A 225 -8.51 -13.68 13.29
CA ARG A 225 -9.78 -13.67 12.56
C ARG A 225 -10.80 -12.85 13.36
N SER A 226 -11.41 -11.88 12.70
CA SER A 226 -12.49 -11.09 13.28
C SER A 226 -13.81 -11.88 13.30
N GLN A 227 -14.85 -11.23 13.83
CA GLN A 227 -16.19 -11.83 13.90
C GLN A 227 -16.90 -11.86 12.53
N GLY A 228 -16.33 -11.24 11.49
CA GLY A 228 -16.86 -11.25 10.13
C GLY A 228 -15.77 -11.43 9.08
N GLU A 229 -16.22 -11.31 7.84
CA GLU A 229 -15.48 -11.41 6.58
C GLU A 229 -15.61 -10.08 5.80
N HIS A 230 -14.94 -9.98 4.66
CA HIS A 230 -14.94 -8.85 3.74
C HIS A 230 -14.48 -7.56 4.44
N ALA A 231 -13.25 -7.58 4.95
CA ALA A 231 -12.71 -6.49 5.76
C ALA A 231 -12.13 -5.35 4.91
N TRP A 232 -13.01 -4.44 4.50
CA TRP A 232 -12.68 -3.27 3.66
C TRP A 232 -12.15 -2.05 4.44
N MET A 233 -11.76 -2.25 5.70
CA MET A 233 -11.18 -1.20 6.52
C MET A 233 -10.17 -1.83 7.48
N VAL A 234 -8.95 -1.30 7.42
CA VAL A 234 -8.02 -1.33 8.55
C VAL A 234 -7.48 0.09 8.72
N ARG A 235 -7.44 0.55 9.97
CA ARG A 235 -6.83 1.81 10.39
C ARG A 235 -6.04 1.58 11.67
N ALA A 236 -4.87 2.19 11.81
CA ALA A 236 -4.03 2.01 12.99
C ALA A 236 -3.58 3.36 13.56
N ASP A 237 -3.45 3.39 14.88
CA ASP A 237 -2.76 4.43 15.63
C ASP A 237 -2.14 3.82 16.91
N ASP A 238 -1.59 4.67 17.78
CA ASP A 238 -0.99 4.25 19.05
C ASP A 238 -1.96 3.51 19.99
N ARG A 239 -3.27 3.69 19.83
CA ARG A 239 -4.29 3.15 20.73
C ARG A 239 -4.75 1.78 20.29
N ALA A 240 -5.00 1.59 19.00
CA ALA A 240 -5.58 0.35 18.48
C ALA A 240 -5.40 0.17 16.97
N VAL A 241 -5.68 -1.06 16.53
CA VAL A 241 -5.97 -1.39 15.14
C VAL A 241 -7.48 -1.54 14.96
N TYR A 242 -8.09 -0.64 14.18
CA TYR A 242 -9.52 -0.57 13.89
C TYR A 242 -9.84 -1.30 12.59
N HIS A 243 -10.58 -2.39 12.72
CA HIS A 243 -10.83 -3.35 11.66
C HIS A 243 -12.32 -3.42 11.32
N GLY A 244 -12.69 -2.93 10.13
CA GLY A 244 -14.08 -2.86 9.67
C GLY A 244 -14.41 -3.96 8.66
N HIS A 245 -15.45 -4.73 8.93
CA HIS A 245 -15.89 -5.91 8.17
C HIS A 245 -17.42 -5.95 8.03
N HIS A 246 -17.97 -7.00 7.44
CA HIS A 246 -19.42 -7.04 7.15
C HIS A 246 -20.34 -7.03 8.39
N ARG A 247 -19.79 -7.24 9.60
CA ARG A 247 -20.54 -7.23 10.86
C ARG A 247 -20.38 -5.95 11.68
N GLY A 248 -19.46 -5.07 11.34
CA GLY A 248 -19.17 -3.89 12.15
C GLY A 248 -17.72 -3.48 12.13
N VAL A 249 -17.33 -2.70 13.13
CA VAL A 249 -15.94 -2.30 13.39
C VAL A 249 -15.50 -2.94 14.71
N THR A 250 -14.31 -3.51 14.70
CA THR A 250 -13.66 -4.10 15.88
C THR A 250 -12.33 -3.42 16.11
N ALA A 251 -12.03 -2.99 17.33
CA ALA A 251 -10.72 -2.50 17.72
C ALA A 251 -9.92 -3.60 18.41
N TYR A 252 -8.66 -3.74 18.04
CA TYR A 252 -7.71 -4.67 18.66
C TYR A 252 -6.54 -3.90 19.28
N ALA A 253 -6.00 -4.41 20.38
CA ALA A 253 -4.76 -3.89 20.95
C ALA A 253 -3.61 -4.00 19.92
N PRO A 254 -2.77 -2.98 19.73
CA PRO A 254 -1.70 -3.01 18.71
C PRO A 254 -0.71 -4.16 18.89
N ASP A 255 -0.46 -4.54 20.14
CA ASP A 255 0.41 -5.65 20.54
C ASP A 255 -0.21 -7.05 20.34
N GLY A 256 -1.46 -7.12 19.86
CA GLY A 256 -2.20 -8.37 19.69
C GLY A 256 -2.84 -8.92 20.97
N GLY A 257 -2.78 -8.16 22.08
CA GLY A 257 -3.28 -8.54 23.41
C GLY A 257 -4.77 -8.88 23.49
N GLY A 258 -5.58 -8.44 22.52
CA GLY A 258 -7.00 -8.82 22.46
C GLY A 258 -7.88 -7.87 21.68
N GLU A 259 -9.18 -8.21 21.65
CA GLU A 259 -10.25 -7.30 21.24
C GLU A 259 -10.47 -6.27 22.35
N LEU A 260 -10.47 -4.98 22.01
CA LEU A 260 -10.78 -3.87 22.93
C LEU A 260 -12.28 -3.60 22.95
N TRP A 261 -12.90 -3.56 21.77
CA TRP A 261 -14.34 -3.43 21.59
C TRP A 261 -14.77 -3.90 20.20
N HIS A 262 -16.04 -4.30 20.08
CA HIS A 262 -16.73 -4.51 18.81
C HIS A 262 -18.03 -3.71 18.78
N THR A 263 -18.33 -3.07 17.66
CA THR A 263 -19.60 -2.37 17.44
C THR A 263 -20.19 -2.72 16.08
N ALA A 264 -21.41 -3.25 16.11
CA ALA A 264 -22.15 -3.56 14.89
C ALA A 264 -22.56 -2.28 14.16
N THR A 265 -22.26 -2.21 12.86
CA THR A 265 -22.63 -1.09 12.00
C THR A 265 -23.95 -1.33 11.30
N ARG A 266 -24.58 -0.27 10.79
CA ARG A 266 -25.72 -0.37 9.88
C ARG A 266 -25.22 -0.83 8.52
N GLY A 267 -25.30 -2.13 8.28
CA GLY A 267 -24.81 -2.77 7.07
C GLY A 267 -23.29 -2.96 7.06
N SER A 268 -22.80 -3.70 6.06
CA SER A 268 -21.39 -4.03 5.91
C SER A 268 -20.51 -2.79 5.78
N VAL A 269 -19.37 -2.77 6.46
CA VAL A 269 -18.34 -1.75 6.26
C VAL A 269 -17.73 -1.89 4.87
N LEU A 270 -17.65 -0.78 4.14
CA LEU A 270 -17.16 -0.70 2.77
C LEU A 270 -15.94 0.21 2.62
N PHE A 271 -15.68 1.07 3.60
CA PHE A 271 -14.55 2.00 3.62
C PHE A 271 -14.35 2.55 5.03
N GLY A 272 -13.10 2.85 5.39
CA GLY A 272 -12.74 3.42 6.68
C GLY A 272 -11.93 4.72 6.56
N TRP A 273 -12.30 5.72 7.37
CA TRP A 273 -11.50 6.92 7.63
C TRP A 273 -11.20 7.02 9.14
N GLN A 274 -10.13 7.71 9.51
CA GLN A 274 -9.81 7.97 10.91
C GLN A 274 -9.42 9.43 11.16
N GLU A 275 -9.79 9.91 12.34
CA GLU A 275 -9.29 11.14 12.97
C GLU A 275 -8.68 10.76 14.33
N ASP A 276 -8.20 11.75 15.09
CA ASP A 276 -7.55 11.52 16.38
C ASP A 276 -8.44 10.77 17.39
N ASP A 277 -9.74 11.07 17.45
CA ASP A 277 -10.66 10.55 18.47
C ASP A 277 -11.70 9.55 17.94
N ALA A 278 -11.80 9.42 16.61
CA ALA A 278 -12.89 8.68 15.99
C ALA A 278 -12.46 7.93 14.73
N VAL A 279 -13.17 6.85 14.46
CA VAL A 279 -13.14 6.17 13.16
C VAL A 279 -14.49 6.30 12.48
N TYR A 280 -14.47 6.37 11.15
CA TYR A 280 -15.66 6.56 10.32
C TYR A 280 -15.80 5.38 9.39
N ALA A 281 -16.97 4.74 9.41
CA ALA A 281 -17.28 3.60 8.57
C ALA A 281 -18.35 3.98 7.53
N GLY A 282 -17.96 4.03 6.25
CA GLY A 282 -18.91 4.08 5.15
C GLY A 282 -19.49 2.69 4.89
N THR A 283 -20.81 2.57 4.77
CA THR A 283 -21.49 1.26 4.77
C THR A 283 -22.36 0.99 3.55
N GLY A 284 -22.64 -0.30 3.34
CA GLY A 284 -23.59 -0.78 2.34
C GLY A 284 -25.04 -0.36 2.58
N HIS A 285 -25.39 0.09 3.79
CA HIS A 285 -26.75 0.58 4.11
C HIS A 285 -26.83 2.11 4.13
N ARG A 286 -26.08 2.73 3.20
CA ARG A 286 -26.24 4.15 2.82
C ARG A 286 -25.95 5.14 3.96
N VAL A 287 -25.03 4.79 4.85
CA VAL A 287 -24.62 5.69 5.93
C VAL A 287 -23.10 5.73 6.05
N VAL A 288 -22.60 6.84 6.59
CA VAL A 288 -21.34 6.86 7.33
C VAL A 288 -21.68 6.82 8.82
N GLN A 289 -20.95 6.06 9.62
CA GLN A 289 -21.08 6.08 11.08
C GLN A 289 -19.76 6.52 11.71
N ARG A 290 -19.80 7.51 12.62
CA ARG A 290 -18.66 7.94 13.44
C ARG A 290 -18.68 7.14 14.74
N LEU A 291 -17.60 6.45 15.04
CA LEU A 291 -17.43 5.66 16.26
C LEU A 291 -16.28 6.23 17.07
N SER A 292 -16.48 6.31 18.39
CA SER A 292 -15.42 6.68 19.33
C SER A 292 -14.30 5.65 19.28
N LYS A 293 -13.05 6.10 19.13
CA LYS A 293 -11.87 5.23 19.24
C LYS A 293 -11.73 4.62 20.64
N ALA A 294 -12.15 5.35 21.66
CA ALA A 294 -12.01 4.94 23.06
C ALA A 294 -13.01 3.87 23.49
N THR A 295 -14.27 3.97 23.05
CA THR A 295 -15.36 3.12 23.57
C THR A 295 -16.05 2.27 22.50
N GLY A 296 -15.81 2.55 21.22
CA GLY A 296 -16.56 1.97 20.10
C GLY A 296 -17.96 2.56 19.91
N SER A 297 -18.45 3.43 20.80
CA SER A 297 -19.82 3.95 20.70
C SER A 297 -20.04 4.75 19.40
N ILE A 298 -21.15 4.52 18.73
CA ILE A 298 -21.58 5.34 17.58
C ILE A 298 -22.00 6.72 18.09
N GLU A 299 -21.26 7.75 17.71
CA GLU A 299 -21.46 9.14 18.14
C GLU A 299 -22.33 9.94 17.15
N ALA A 300 -22.30 9.58 15.87
CA ALA A 300 -23.09 10.21 14.82
C ALA A 300 -23.33 9.26 13.64
N THR A 301 -24.41 9.50 12.87
CA THR A 301 -24.74 8.77 11.65
C THR A 301 -25.13 9.75 10.55
N TYR A 302 -24.46 9.65 9.40
CA TYR A 302 -24.61 10.55 8.25
C TYR A 302 -25.34 9.80 7.14
N SER A 303 -26.56 10.22 6.80
CA SER A 303 -27.42 9.47 5.88
C SER A 303 -27.25 9.91 4.43
N CYS A 304 -26.96 8.94 3.56
CA CYS A 304 -26.83 9.09 2.11
C CYS A 304 -28.00 8.38 1.39
N ASP A 305 -28.08 8.54 0.06
CA ASP A 305 -29.18 7.97 -0.72
C ASP A 305 -28.80 6.62 -1.37
N SER A 306 -27.53 6.23 -1.34
CA SER A 306 -27.00 4.98 -1.90
C SER A 306 -25.80 4.44 -1.08
N PRO A 307 -25.40 3.16 -1.25
CA PRO A 307 -24.25 2.57 -0.55
C PRO A 307 -23.02 3.47 -0.58
N VAL A 308 -22.36 3.65 0.56
CA VAL A 308 -21.23 4.58 0.69
C VAL A 308 -19.94 3.85 0.38
N TYR A 309 -19.24 4.31 -0.65
CA TYR A 309 -17.99 3.72 -1.11
C TYR A 309 -16.76 4.40 -0.55
N SER A 310 -16.87 5.65 -0.12
CA SER A 310 -15.78 6.39 0.48
C SER A 310 -16.29 7.45 1.45
N CYS A 311 -15.46 7.81 2.42
CA CYS A 311 -15.69 8.94 3.30
C CYS A 311 -14.35 9.55 3.72
N ALA A 312 -14.37 10.83 4.09
CA ALA A 312 -13.26 11.54 4.68
C ALA A 312 -13.81 12.65 5.58
N THR A 313 -12.94 13.33 6.31
CA THR A 313 -13.34 14.52 7.07
C THR A 313 -12.37 15.67 6.86
N SER A 314 -12.85 16.89 7.12
CA SER A 314 -11.95 18.01 7.38
C SER A 314 -11.31 17.86 8.76
N PRO A 315 -10.14 18.47 9.05
CA PRO A 315 -9.48 18.36 10.35
C PRO A 315 -10.44 18.51 11.55
N GLY A 316 -10.36 17.55 12.48
CA GLY A 316 -11.20 17.53 13.68
C GLY A 316 -12.67 17.16 13.42
N GLY A 317 -13.00 16.64 12.24
CA GLY A 317 -14.35 16.18 11.90
C GLY A 317 -15.40 17.30 11.79
N ARG A 318 -14.99 18.56 11.56
CA ARG A 318 -15.92 19.69 11.39
C ARG A 318 -16.92 19.44 10.25
N PHE A 319 -16.40 18.96 9.12
CA PHE A 319 -17.14 18.51 7.97
C PHE A 319 -16.88 17.03 7.73
N VAL A 320 -17.93 16.27 7.47
CA VAL A 320 -17.84 14.85 7.10
C VAL A 320 -18.31 14.70 5.67
N PHE A 321 -17.48 14.09 4.84
CA PHE A 321 -17.76 13.85 3.43
C PHE A 321 -18.09 12.38 3.19
N ALA A 322 -19.01 12.13 2.26
CA ALA A 322 -19.36 10.78 1.83
C ALA A 322 -19.50 10.72 0.31
N GLY A 323 -18.99 9.66 -0.30
CA GLY A 323 -19.14 9.35 -1.71
C GLY A 323 -19.94 8.07 -1.87
N ASP A 324 -21.08 8.13 -2.56
CA ASP A 324 -21.95 6.98 -2.74
C ASP A 324 -21.79 6.29 -4.10
N SER A 325 -22.44 5.13 -4.24
CA SER A 325 -22.46 4.34 -5.48
C SER A 325 -23.32 4.95 -6.60
N ALA A 326 -23.94 6.11 -6.37
CA ALA A 326 -24.76 6.83 -7.32
C ALA A 326 -24.09 8.13 -7.75
N SER A 327 -22.76 8.12 -7.92
CA SER A 327 -21.97 9.27 -8.38
C SER A 327 -22.27 10.58 -7.64
N SER A 328 -22.61 10.49 -6.35
CA SER A 328 -22.90 11.65 -5.51
C SER A 328 -21.86 11.81 -4.42
N VAL A 329 -21.53 13.06 -4.12
CA VAL A 329 -20.73 13.45 -2.97
C VAL A 329 -21.57 14.32 -2.04
N TYR A 330 -21.42 14.09 -0.74
CA TYR A 330 -22.16 14.72 0.33
C TYR A 330 -21.21 15.43 1.27
N CYS A 331 -21.71 16.47 1.93
CA CYS A 331 -21.08 17.02 3.13
C CYS A 331 -22.11 17.14 4.23
N PHE A 332 -21.66 16.84 5.43
CA PHE A 332 -22.43 16.95 6.66
C PHE A 332 -21.66 17.80 7.67
N ASP A 333 -22.39 18.40 8.61
CA ASP A 333 -21.77 18.87 9.84
C ASP A 333 -21.41 17.69 10.75
N ARG A 334 -20.67 17.95 11.83
CA ARG A 334 -20.27 16.95 12.83
C ARG A 334 -21.43 16.20 13.52
N HIS A 335 -22.66 16.71 13.42
CA HIS A 335 -23.85 16.18 14.09
C HIS A 335 -24.71 15.29 13.17
N GLY A 336 -24.37 15.21 11.88
CA GLY A 336 -25.12 14.42 10.90
C GLY A 336 -26.06 15.24 10.02
N THR A 337 -26.11 16.56 10.16
CA THR A 337 -26.93 17.42 9.31
C THR A 337 -26.31 17.50 7.93
N ARG A 338 -27.03 17.06 6.89
CA ARG A 338 -26.57 17.19 5.51
C ARG A 338 -26.58 18.65 5.08
N LEU A 339 -25.39 19.20 4.83
CA LEU A 339 -25.21 20.57 4.34
C LEU A 339 -25.45 20.66 2.83
N TRP A 340 -24.94 19.67 2.09
CA TRP A 340 -25.14 19.61 0.64
C TRP A 340 -24.98 18.20 0.07
N LYS A 341 -25.49 18.02 -1.16
CA LYS A 341 -25.30 16.86 -2.03
C LYS A 341 -25.08 17.36 -3.45
N LEU A 342 -24.00 16.93 -4.08
CA LEU A 342 -23.64 17.28 -5.45
C LEU A 342 -23.31 16.01 -6.25
N GLY A 343 -23.58 16.01 -7.55
CA GLY A 343 -23.09 14.98 -8.46
C GLY A 343 -21.60 15.17 -8.71
N THR A 344 -20.80 14.10 -8.68
CA THR A 344 -19.34 14.18 -8.88
C THR A 344 -18.94 14.64 -10.29
N GLY A 345 -19.85 14.52 -11.26
CA GLY A 345 -19.60 14.86 -12.66
C GLY A 345 -18.67 13.89 -13.41
N GLY A 346 -18.37 12.70 -12.84
CA GLY A 346 -17.58 11.68 -13.55
C GLY A 346 -17.28 10.44 -12.70
N GLY A 347 -18.35 9.72 -12.35
CA GLY A 347 -18.32 8.43 -11.64
C GLY A 347 -18.39 8.50 -10.12
N SER A 348 -18.65 7.37 -9.49
CA SER A 348 -18.70 7.25 -8.02
C SER A 348 -17.32 7.45 -7.40
N ALA A 349 -17.24 8.16 -6.27
CA ALA A 349 -15.99 8.35 -5.55
C ALA A 349 -15.62 7.07 -4.78
N LEU A 350 -14.49 6.48 -5.14
CA LEU A 350 -13.93 5.25 -4.55
C LEU A 350 -13.04 5.52 -3.35
N SER A 351 -12.43 6.70 -3.30
CA SER A 351 -11.67 7.22 -2.17
C SER A 351 -11.63 8.73 -2.26
N MET A 352 -11.40 9.41 -1.13
CA MET A 352 -11.33 10.87 -1.07
C MET A 352 -10.48 11.37 0.08
N GLN A 353 -9.96 12.59 -0.04
CA GLN A 353 -9.31 13.33 1.04
C GLN A 353 -9.61 14.83 0.93
N TYR A 354 -9.78 15.48 2.08
CA TYR A 354 -10.01 16.91 2.17
C TYR A 354 -8.71 17.62 2.58
N ARG A 355 -8.44 18.77 1.96
CA ARG A 355 -7.35 19.67 2.33
C ARG A 355 -7.66 21.09 1.89
N ASP A 356 -7.49 22.08 2.76
CA ASP A 356 -7.52 23.51 2.42
C ASP A 356 -8.69 23.90 1.50
N GLU A 357 -9.91 23.56 1.93
CA GLU A 357 -11.15 23.78 1.16
C GLU A 357 -11.21 23.08 -0.20
N ARG A 358 -10.38 22.07 -0.42
CA ARG A 358 -10.43 21.20 -1.60
C ARG A 358 -10.76 19.78 -1.18
N LEU A 359 -11.59 19.12 -2.00
CA LEU A 359 -11.87 17.71 -1.86
C LEU A 359 -11.32 16.98 -3.09
N TYR A 360 -10.37 16.09 -2.85
CA TYR A 360 -9.76 15.27 -3.89
C TYR A 360 -10.47 13.92 -3.93
N LEU A 361 -10.90 13.51 -5.12
CA LEU A 361 -11.67 12.29 -5.35
C LEU A 361 -10.96 11.39 -6.34
N VAL A 362 -10.90 10.10 -6.04
CA VAL A 362 -10.63 9.08 -7.05
C VAL A 362 -11.95 8.44 -7.47
N THR A 363 -12.26 8.42 -8.76
CA THR A 363 -13.57 7.96 -9.25
C THR A 363 -13.51 6.62 -9.99
N THR A 364 -14.67 5.99 -10.18
CA THR A 364 -14.83 4.75 -10.97
C THR A 364 -14.38 4.88 -12.43
N GLU A 365 -14.21 6.10 -12.94
CA GLU A 365 -13.66 6.35 -14.28
C GLU A 365 -12.13 6.32 -14.30
N GLY A 366 -11.47 6.04 -13.17
CA GLY A 366 -10.01 6.05 -13.07
C GLY A 366 -9.42 7.46 -13.06
N SER A 367 -10.19 8.44 -12.60
CA SER A 367 -9.76 9.84 -12.54
C SER A 367 -9.43 10.28 -11.11
N LEU A 368 -8.36 11.05 -10.95
CA LEU A 368 -8.19 11.94 -9.80
C LEU A 368 -8.83 13.30 -10.13
N VAL A 369 -9.66 13.81 -9.23
CA VAL A 369 -10.46 15.02 -9.42
C VAL A 369 -10.24 15.94 -8.23
N CYS A 370 -10.05 17.24 -8.48
CA CYS A 370 -10.05 18.25 -7.43
C CYS A 370 -11.35 19.07 -7.48
N VAL A 371 -12.10 19.05 -6.39
CA VAL A 371 -13.33 19.81 -6.19
C VAL A 371 -13.04 20.98 -5.27
N ASP A 372 -13.52 22.17 -5.63
CA ASP A 372 -13.54 23.32 -4.73
C ASP A 372 -14.66 23.15 -3.70
N ALA A 373 -14.29 22.84 -2.47
CA ALA A 373 -15.20 22.64 -1.35
C ALA A 373 -15.40 23.92 -0.51
N SER A 374 -14.93 25.09 -0.98
CA SER A 374 -15.22 26.37 -0.33
C SER A 374 -16.72 26.66 -0.34
N GLU A 375 -17.19 27.34 0.70
CA GLU A 375 -18.61 27.70 0.84
C GLU A 375 -19.12 28.48 -0.39
N SER A 376 -18.30 29.39 -0.92
CA SER A 376 -18.60 30.15 -2.12
C SER A 376 -18.79 29.28 -3.36
N ALA A 377 -17.89 28.31 -3.61
CA ALA A 377 -17.96 27.46 -4.78
C ALA A 377 -19.14 26.49 -4.70
N ILE A 378 -19.40 25.94 -3.51
CA ILE A 378 -20.56 25.08 -3.27
C ILE A 378 -21.87 25.83 -3.45
N THR A 379 -21.97 27.06 -2.94
CA THR A 379 -23.16 27.91 -3.10
C THR A 379 -23.41 28.22 -4.58
N ALA A 380 -22.36 28.60 -5.32
CA ALA A 380 -22.46 28.83 -6.76
C ALA A 380 -22.90 27.56 -7.51
N ALA A 381 -22.35 26.39 -7.15
CA ALA A 381 -22.71 25.12 -7.75
C ALA A 381 -24.19 24.76 -7.53
N GLN A 382 -24.71 24.99 -6.32
CA GLN A 382 -26.13 24.79 -6.00
C GLN A 382 -27.05 25.72 -6.80
N GLN A 383 -26.56 26.90 -7.18
CA GLN A 383 -27.25 27.85 -8.06
C GLN A 383 -27.07 27.54 -9.56
N GLY A 384 -26.35 26.46 -9.89
CA GLY A 384 -26.14 26.00 -11.27
C GLY A 384 -24.89 26.55 -11.94
N THR A 385 -24.01 27.22 -11.20
CA THR A 385 -22.75 27.77 -11.73
C THR A 385 -21.57 26.95 -11.23
N VAL A 386 -20.87 26.30 -12.16
CA VAL A 386 -19.63 25.55 -11.86
C VAL A 386 -18.51 25.96 -12.82
N PRO A 387 -17.24 25.91 -12.38
CA PRO A 387 -16.12 26.14 -13.28
C PRO A 387 -16.05 25.08 -14.39
N VAL A 388 -15.41 25.45 -15.50
CA VAL A 388 -15.01 24.47 -16.52
C VAL A 388 -13.78 23.74 -16.01
N ALA A 389 -13.92 22.44 -15.76
CA ALA A 389 -12.83 21.61 -15.29
C ALA A 389 -11.67 21.55 -16.30
N ARG A 390 -10.45 21.78 -15.84
CA ARG A 390 -9.24 21.57 -16.63
C ARG A 390 -8.92 20.08 -16.75
N ASP A 391 -8.94 19.54 -17.97
CA ASP A 391 -8.44 18.19 -18.25
C ASP A 391 -6.90 18.18 -18.24
N VAL A 392 -6.31 17.69 -17.16
CA VAL A 392 -4.87 17.51 -16.99
C VAL A 392 -4.37 16.40 -17.93
N LYS A 393 -3.28 16.69 -18.65
CA LYS A 393 -2.61 15.74 -19.54
C LYS A 393 -1.23 15.38 -19.01
N LEU A 394 -0.78 14.17 -19.30
CA LEU A 394 0.59 13.74 -19.02
C LEU A 394 1.57 14.55 -19.89
N ALA A 395 2.63 15.05 -19.27
CA ALA A 395 3.77 15.58 -20.00
C ALA A 395 4.54 14.44 -20.69
N ALA A 396 5.09 14.69 -21.88
CA ALA A 396 5.80 13.67 -22.66
C ALA A 396 7.10 13.18 -21.96
N ALA A 397 7.74 14.03 -21.16
CA ALA A 397 8.99 13.73 -20.46
C ALA A 397 8.80 13.70 -18.93
N LEU A 398 7.83 12.93 -18.46
CA LEU A 398 7.55 12.78 -17.04
C LEU A 398 8.61 11.87 -16.38
N PRO A 399 9.30 12.31 -15.30
CA PRO A 399 10.16 11.44 -14.52
C PRO A 399 9.42 10.16 -14.10
N THR A 400 9.97 9.01 -14.45
CA THR A 400 9.40 7.71 -14.14
C THR A 400 10.36 6.90 -13.28
N TYR A 401 9.88 6.44 -12.13
CA TYR A 401 10.64 5.64 -11.17
C TYR A 401 10.09 4.21 -11.14
N ALA A 402 10.96 3.22 -10.94
CA ALA A 402 10.58 1.82 -10.81
C ALA A 402 11.28 1.19 -9.60
N PRO A 403 10.68 0.19 -8.94
CA PRO A 403 11.28 -0.43 -7.78
C PRO A 403 12.64 -1.05 -8.08
N ALA A 404 13.61 -0.82 -7.19
CA ALA A 404 14.90 -1.48 -7.25
C ALA A 404 14.74 -2.99 -6.98
N THR A 405 15.19 -3.82 -7.91
CA THR A 405 15.20 -5.28 -7.81
C THR A 405 16.60 -5.85 -7.62
N ALA A 406 17.63 -5.04 -7.87
CA ALA A 406 19.03 -5.45 -7.75
C ALA A 406 19.93 -4.30 -7.28
N VAL A 407 21.06 -4.65 -6.66
CA VAL A 407 22.06 -3.68 -6.18
C VAL A 407 22.65 -2.82 -7.31
N ALA A 408 22.70 -3.34 -8.55
CA ALA A 408 23.22 -2.61 -9.70
C ALA A 408 22.36 -1.39 -10.08
N GLU A 409 21.12 -1.33 -9.59
CA GLU A 409 20.19 -0.21 -9.82
C GLU A 409 20.33 0.88 -8.75
N VAL A 410 21.12 0.63 -7.69
CA VAL A 410 21.40 1.60 -6.63
C VAL A 410 22.59 2.47 -7.05
N SER A 411 22.41 3.78 -7.02
CA SER A 411 23.48 4.74 -7.28
C SER A 411 24.65 4.59 -6.30
N THR A 412 25.87 4.89 -6.73
CA THR A 412 27.10 4.70 -5.93
C THR A 412 27.75 6.03 -5.55
N VAL A 413 28.44 6.05 -4.41
CA VAL A 413 29.27 7.17 -3.94
C VAL A 413 30.60 6.65 -3.40
N ALA A 414 31.69 7.38 -3.64
CA ALA A 414 33.02 7.02 -3.14
C ALA A 414 33.24 7.44 -1.67
N GLN A 415 32.54 8.47 -1.22
CA GLN A 415 32.62 9.00 0.14
C GLN A 415 31.22 9.45 0.58
N ALA A 416 30.92 9.32 1.88
CA ALA A 416 29.68 9.82 2.46
C ALA A 416 29.70 11.36 2.43
N PRO A 417 28.68 12.04 1.85
CA PRO A 417 28.54 13.48 1.95
C PRO A 417 28.43 13.94 3.40
N ALA A 418 28.84 15.18 3.69
CA ALA A 418 28.69 15.77 5.01
C ALA A 418 27.21 15.75 5.44
N GLY A 419 26.94 15.30 6.67
CA GLY A 419 25.58 15.20 7.23
C GLY A 419 24.82 13.93 6.85
N ALA A 420 25.33 13.10 5.93
CA ALA A 420 24.71 11.83 5.60
C ALA A 420 25.07 10.74 6.63
N VAL A 421 24.25 9.69 6.67
CA VAL A 421 24.39 8.57 7.62
C VAL A 421 24.86 7.32 6.89
N VAL A 422 25.86 6.64 7.46
CA VAL A 422 26.36 5.37 6.93
C VAL A 422 25.73 4.21 7.69
N VAL A 423 25.21 3.24 6.94
CA VAL A 423 24.64 2.00 7.46
C VAL A 423 25.35 0.79 6.82
N GLU A 424 25.41 -0.32 7.53
CA GLU A 424 26.08 -1.55 7.10
C GLU A 424 25.16 -2.76 7.19
N CYS A 425 25.23 -3.62 6.16
CA CYS A 425 24.56 -4.90 6.13
C CYS A 425 25.34 -5.93 6.96
N VAL A 426 24.79 -6.34 8.11
CA VAL A 426 25.44 -7.27 9.05
C VAL A 426 24.70 -8.61 9.12
N GLN A 427 25.46 -9.69 9.28
CA GLN A 427 24.89 -11.02 9.45
C GLN A 427 24.60 -11.27 10.94
N GLU A 428 23.32 -11.42 11.29
CA GLU A 428 22.87 -11.64 12.65
C GLU A 428 21.89 -12.83 12.69
N SER A 429 22.22 -13.86 13.50
CA SER A 429 21.37 -15.04 13.67
C SER A 429 20.90 -15.70 12.35
N GLY A 430 21.77 -15.69 11.33
CA GLY A 430 21.47 -16.24 10.01
C GLY A 430 20.58 -15.37 9.11
N ARG A 431 20.22 -14.15 9.53
CA ARG A 431 19.54 -13.13 8.73
C ARG A 431 20.46 -11.94 8.46
N LEU A 432 20.21 -11.25 7.35
CA LEU A 432 20.96 -10.06 6.98
C LEU A 432 20.19 -8.84 7.46
N ARG A 433 20.73 -8.15 8.46
CA ARG A 433 20.19 -6.92 9.05
C ARG A 433 20.98 -5.72 8.57
N VAL A 434 20.50 -4.53 8.91
CA VAL A 434 21.20 -3.27 8.62
C VAL A 434 21.32 -2.50 9.91
N HIS A 435 22.55 -2.14 10.29
CA HIS A 435 22.85 -1.35 11.49
C HIS A 435 23.52 -0.03 11.11
N VAL A 436 23.40 0.97 11.97
CA VAL A 436 24.04 2.27 11.78
C VAL A 436 25.52 2.18 12.16
N VAL A 437 26.38 2.80 11.35
CA VAL A 437 27.84 2.87 11.59
C VAL A 437 28.28 4.29 11.94
N SER A 438 27.53 5.31 11.50
CA SER A 438 27.79 6.70 11.91
C SER A 438 27.64 6.89 13.42
N GLU A 439 28.47 7.77 13.97
CA GLU A 439 28.40 8.18 15.38
C GLU A 439 27.07 8.88 15.72
N GLY A 440 26.66 8.83 16.98
CA GLY A 440 25.45 9.49 17.48
C GLY A 440 24.15 8.70 17.35
N TYR A 441 24.22 7.44 16.88
CA TYR A 441 23.09 6.52 16.75
C TYR A 441 23.24 5.32 17.69
N ASP A 442 22.12 4.72 18.08
CA ASP A 442 22.11 3.43 18.79
C ASP A 442 22.43 2.30 17.80
N THR A 443 23.64 1.77 17.89
CA THR A 443 24.12 0.73 16.95
C THR A 443 23.48 -0.64 17.19
N SER A 444 22.70 -0.81 18.27
CA SER A 444 21.95 -2.05 18.51
C SER A 444 20.63 -2.10 17.75
N TRP A 445 20.16 -0.97 17.21
CA TRP A 445 18.89 -0.87 16.51
C TRP A 445 19.03 -1.26 15.04
N ASN A 446 18.03 -2.00 14.56
CA ASN A 446 17.91 -2.30 13.14
C ASN A 446 17.47 -1.05 12.35
N VAL A 447 17.83 -1.01 11.08
CA VAL A 447 17.35 -0.02 10.11
C VAL A 447 16.39 -0.74 9.16
N GLN A 448 15.15 -0.25 9.05
CA GLN A 448 14.22 -0.66 8.01
C GLN A 448 14.84 -0.32 6.65
N PHE A 449 15.23 -1.36 5.91
CA PHE A 449 16.07 -1.21 4.71
C PHE A 449 15.69 -2.19 3.60
N PRO A 450 15.78 -1.83 2.31
CA PRO A 450 15.30 -2.67 1.22
C PRO A 450 16.04 -4.01 1.15
N ARG A 451 15.32 -5.14 1.25
CA ARG A 451 15.97 -6.48 1.28
C ARG A 451 16.68 -6.85 -0.02
N ALA A 452 16.15 -6.43 -1.16
CA ALA A 452 16.68 -6.77 -2.48
C ALA A 452 18.11 -6.26 -2.72
N ILE A 453 18.53 -5.25 -1.95
CA ILE A 453 19.85 -4.64 -2.10
C ILE A 453 20.79 -4.99 -0.94
N ARG A 454 20.35 -5.75 0.08
CA ARG A 454 21.23 -6.12 1.20
C ARG A 454 22.30 -7.11 0.71
N GLN A 455 23.58 -6.79 0.94
CA GLN A 455 24.73 -7.66 0.66
C GLN A 455 25.62 -7.73 1.90
N PRO A 456 26.07 -8.93 2.35
CA PRO A 456 26.93 -9.03 3.55
C PRO A 456 28.14 -8.10 3.50
N GLY A 457 28.31 -7.27 4.53
CA GLY A 457 29.40 -6.30 4.66
C GLY A 457 29.29 -5.08 3.74
N ALA A 458 28.24 -4.98 2.92
CA ALA A 458 28.03 -3.80 2.09
C ALA A 458 27.59 -2.61 2.93
N ARG A 459 28.12 -1.44 2.60
CA ARG A 459 27.80 -0.17 3.24
C ARG A 459 26.99 0.72 2.30
N TYR A 460 26.08 1.48 2.90
CA TYR A 460 25.20 2.41 2.21
C TYR A 460 25.22 3.76 2.91
N VAL A 461 25.00 4.81 2.13
CA VAL A 461 24.82 6.19 2.57
C VAL A 461 23.35 6.54 2.40
N VAL A 462 22.71 6.99 3.47
CA VAL A 462 21.34 7.52 3.48
C VAL A 462 21.34 8.98 3.92
N ASP A 463 20.38 9.77 3.46
CA ASP A 463 20.33 11.20 3.81
C ASP A 463 20.05 11.39 5.31
N ALA A 464 19.11 10.64 5.87
CA ALA A 464 18.77 10.69 7.28
C ALA A 464 18.18 9.37 7.79
N LEU A 465 18.21 9.21 9.11
CA LEU A 465 17.49 8.16 9.83
C LEU A 465 16.53 8.81 10.83
N HIS A 466 15.34 8.24 10.94
CA HIS A 466 14.34 8.64 11.92
C HIS A 466 14.12 7.51 12.93
N PRO A 467 14.22 7.77 14.24
CA PRO A 467 13.92 6.76 15.27
C PRO A 467 12.42 6.48 15.31
N ALA A 468 12.03 5.22 15.27
CA ALA A 468 10.65 4.78 15.50
C ALA A 468 10.47 4.32 16.95
N SER A 469 9.26 4.46 17.48
CA SER A 469 8.90 4.08 18.85
C SER A 469 9.20 2.60 19.18
N GLY A 470 9.18 1.74 18.16
CA GLY A 470 9.48 0.30 18.26
C GLY A 470 10.96 -0.08 18.42
N GLY A 471 11.87 0.88 18.58
CA GLY A 471 13.30 0.59 18.79
C GLY A 471 14.05 0.22 17.52
N PHE A 472 13.77 0.92 16.43
CA PHE A 472 14.46 0.78 15.14
C PHE A 472 14.53 2.12 14.41
N TYR A 473 15.32 2.19 13.35
CA TYR A 473 15.43 3.36 12.48
C TYR A 473 14.73 3.16 11.15
N ARG A 474 14.16 4.24 10.62
CA ARG A 474 13.60 4.29 9.27
C ARG A 474 14.41 5.24 8.40
N VAL A 475 14.69 4.83 7.18
CA VAL A 475 15.44 5.64 6.21
C VAL A 475 14.60 6.81 5.73
N ARG A 476 15.17 8.01 5.68
CA ARG A 476 14.62 9.16 4.96
C ARG A 476 15.58 9.59 3.84
N GLY A 477 15.02 9.93 2.68
CA GLY A 477 15.76 10.37 1.50
C GLY A 477 16.39 9.24 0.68
N ASP A 478 17.44 9.58 -0.06
CA ASP A 478 18.04 8.72 -1.07
C ASP A 478 19.03 7.69 -0.46
N ILE A 479 18.97 6.46 -0.98
CA ILE A 479 19.90 5.37 -0.65
C ILE A 479 20.96 5.28 -1.74
N ARG A 480 22.23 5.37 -1.34
CA ARG A 480 23.41 5.21 -2.22
C ARG A 480 24.34 4.13 -1.68
N ARG A 481 24.93 3.33 -2.55
CA ARG A 481 25.95 2.34 -2.16
C ARG A 481 27.31 3.03 -1.96
N LEU A 482 27.97 2.76 -0.83
CA LEU A 482 29.32 3.23 -0.54
C LEU A 482 30.34 2.23 -1.11
N LEU A 483 31.29 2.72 -1.92
CA LEU A 483 32.31 1.90 -2.60
C LEU A 483 33.59 1.69 -1.79
#